data_AF-A0A1Z9M5U0-F1
#
_entry.id   AF-A0A1Z9M5U0-F1
#
_cell.length_a   1.000
_cell.length_b   1.000
_cell.length_c   1.000
_cell.angle_alpha   90.00
_cell.angle_beta   90.00
_cell.angle_gamma   90.00
#
_symmetry.space_group_name_H-M   'P 1'
#
loop_
_entity.id
_entity.type
_entity.pdbx_description
1 polymer ?
#
loop_
_entity_poly.entity_id
_entity_poly.type
_entity_poly.pdbx_seq_one_letter_code
_entity_poly.pdbx_strand_id
1 'polypeptide(L)' 'MKEIITMVKGYIDDLAHLMISFVAIGAISEVIFGSGVFGVNVIGNLTSIINTFGESGFAGLVALLVLVGLFRK' A
#
# COMPACT_ATOMS: atom_id res chain seq x y z
N MET A 1 29.65 4.29 -15.95
CA MET A 1 28.89 4.30 -14.67
C MET A 1 27.41 4.57 -14.86
N LYS A 2 26.99 5.63 -15.58
CA LYS A 2 25.56 5.93 -15.81
C LYS A 2 24.80 4.83 -16.57
N GLU A 3 25.40 4.22 -17.60
CA GLU A 3 24.77 3.13 -18.36
C GLU A 3 24.48 1.87 -17.53
N ILE A 4 25.41 1.48 -16.64
CA ILE A 4 25.24 0.32 -15.76
C ILE A 4 24.07 0.55 -14.80
N ILE A 5 23.94 1.77 -14.26
CA ILE A 5 22.82 2.13 -13.39
C ILE A 5 21.50 2.10 -14.16
N THR A 6 21.46 2.58 -15.40
CA THR A 6 20.26 2.54 -16.24
C THR A 6 19.85 1.11 -16.57
N MET A 7 20.81 0.25 -16.90
CA MET A 7 20.56 -1.15 -17.20
C MET A 7 20.01 -1.90 -15.97
N VAL A 8 20.62 -1.71 -14.80
CA VAL A 8 20.14 -2.31 -13.55
C VAL A 8 18.76 -1.78 -13.18
N LYS A 9 18.49 -0.49 -13.37
CA LYS A 9 17.15 0.08 -13.19
C LYS A 9 16.12 -0.58 -14.09
N GLY A 10 16.44 -0.82 -15.37
CA GLY A 10 15.56 -1.52 -16.30
C GLY A 10 15.19 -2.92 -15.79
N TYR A 11 16.19 -3.72 -15.37
CA TYR A 11 15.92 -5.04 -14.81
C TYR A 11 15.08 -5.01 -13.51
N ILE A 12 15.30 -4.02 -12.65
CA ILE A 12 14.51 -3.86 -11.43
C ILE A 12 13.07 -3.47 -11.77
N ASP A 13 12.88 -2.60 -12.76
CA ASP A 13 11.55 -2.15 -13.18
C ASP A 13 10.75 -3.30 -13.81
N ASP A 14 11.39 -4.10 -14.66
CA ASP A 14 10.80 -5.30 -15.25
C ASP A 14 10.43 -6.34 -14.17
N LEU A 15 11.32 -6.54 -13.19
CA LEU A 15 11.05 -7.42 -12.06
C LEU A 15 9.90 -6.90 -11.18
N ALA A 16 9.85 -5.59 -10.94
CA ALA A 16 8.76 -4.95 -10.20
C ALA A 16 7.43 -5.12 -10.94
N HIS A 17 7.41 -4.92 -12.27
CA HIS A 17 6.24 -5.17 -13.11
C HIS A 17 5.74 -6.61 -13.02
N LEU A 18 6.66 -7.58 -13.01
CA LEU A 18 6.31 -8.99 -12.82
C LEU A 18 5.70 -9.22 -11.43
N MET A 19 6.29 -8.66 -10.37
CA MET A 19 5.76 -8.78 -9.01
C MET A 19 4.37 -8.15 -8.88
N ILE A 20 4.13 -6.98 -9.47
CA ILE A 20 2.82 -6.33 -9.50
C ILE A 20 1.80 -7.21 -10.21
N SER A 21 2.19 -7.86 -11.31
CA SER A 21 1.32 -8.80 -12.03
C SER A 21 0.92 -9.99 -11.15
N PHE A 22 1.84 -10.52 -10.35
CA PHE A 22 1.52 -11.58 -9.37
C PHE A 22 0.57 -11.11 -8.26
N VAL A 23 0.77 -9.89 -7.75
CA VAL A 23 -0.14 -9.29 -6.75
C VAL A 23 -1.55 -9.12 -7.33
N ALA A 24 -1.67 -8.67 -8.59
CA ALA A 24 -2.96 -8.52 -9.26
C ALA A 24 -3.69 -9.86 -9.42
N ILE A 25 -2.98 -10.92 -9.84
CA ILE A 25 -3.55 -12.27 -9.93
C ILE A 25 -3.96 -12.77 -8.54
N GLY A 26 -3.13 -12.55 -7.51
CA GLY A 26 -3.43 -12.90 -6.13
C GLY A 26 -4.71 -12.22 -5.63
N ALA A 27 -4.84 -10.91 -5.84
CA ALA A 27 -6.04 -10.16 -5.48
C ALA A 27 -7.29 -10.68 -6.19
N ILE A 28 -7.23 -10.90 -7.52
CA ILE A 28 -8.38 -11.42 -8.28
C ILE A 28 -8.77 -12.80 -7.77
N SER A 29 -7.80 -13.68 -7.50
CA SER A 29 -8.07 -15.01 -6.96
C SER A 29 -8.74 -14.95 -5.59
N GLU A 30 -8.31 -14.05 -4.72
CA GLU A 30 -8.90 -13.86 -3.40
C GLU A 30 -10.35 -13.39 -3.48
N VAL A 31 -10.70 -12.51 -4.43
CA VAL A 31 -12.10 -12.10 -4.68
C VAL A 31 -12.95 -13.29 -5.12
N ILE A 32 -12.44 -14.12 -6.02
CA ILE A 32 -13.20 -15.25 -6.60
C ILE A 32 -13.43 -16.35 -5.56
N PHE A 33 -12.39 -16.71 -4.81
CA PHE A 33 -12.44 -17.80 -3.83
C PHE A 33 -12.89 -17.35 -2.44
N GLY A 34 -13.02 -16.04 -2.21
CA GLY A 34 -13.46 -15.45 -0.94
C GLY A 34 -12.46 -15.59 0.22
N SER A 35 -11.25 -16.08 -0.06
CA SER A 35 -10.17 -16.26 0.92
C SER A 35 -8.81 -16.22 0.23
N GLY A 36 -7.77 -15.88 1.00
CA GLY A 36 -6.40 -15.82 0.48
C GLY A 36 -5.96 -17.18 -0.08
N VAL A 37 -5.59 -17.20 -1.35
CA VAL A 37 -5.15 -18.41 -2.05
C VAL A 37 -3.62 -18.46 -2.04
N PHE A 38 -3.02 -19.64 -1.91
CA PHE A 38 -1.57 -19.85 -1.82
C PHE A 38 -0.89 -19.13 -0.64
N GLY A 39 -1.62 -18.87 0.45
CA GLY A 39 -1.10 -18.15 1.62
C GLY A 39 -0.87 -16.66 1.36
N VAL A 40 -1.33 -16.14 0.22
CA VAL A 40 -1.26 -14.73 -0.14
C VAL A 40 -2.65 -14.12 0.09
N ASN A 41 -2.72 -13.21 1.06
CA ASN A 41 -3.93 -12.42 1.36
C ASN A 41 -3.64 -10.96 0.98
N VAL A 42 -3.87 -10.63 -0.29
CA VAL A 42 -3.54 -9.30 -0.83
C VAL A 42 -4.56 -8.28 -0.35
N ILE A 43 -5.84 -8.62 -0.37
CA ILE A 43 -6.93 -7.68 -0.06
C ILE A 43 -6.91 -7.35 1.43
N GLY A 44 -6.78 -8.34 2.30
CA GLY A 44 -6.68 -8.12 3.74
C GLY A 44 -5.45 -7.29 4.13
N ASN A 45 -4.29 -7.53 3.49
CA ASN A 45 -3.10 -6.70 3.69
C ASN A 45 -3.37 -5.24 3.28
N LEU A 46 -4.02 -5.03 2.13
CA LEU A 46 -4.35 -3.68 1.65
C LEU A 46 -5.38 -2.99 2.57
N THR A 47 -6.43 -3.69 2.98
CA THR A 47 -7.44 -3.19 3.90
C THR A 47 -6.84 -2.84 5.26
N SER A 48 -5.90 -3.64 5.78
CA SER A 48 -5.19 -3.35 7.04
C SER A 48 -4.41 -2.04 6.95
N ILE A 49 -3.70 -1.81 5.84
CA ILE A 49 -2.99 -0.55 5.59
C ILE A 49 -3.99 0.61 5.55
N ILE A 50 -5.06 0.50 4.77
CA ILE A 50 -6.09 1.55 4.65
C ILE A 50 -6.70 1.88 6.01
N ASN A 51 -7.02 0.87 6.82
CA ASN A 51 -7.58 1.09 8.16
C ASN A 51 -6.58 1.81 9.07
N THR A 52 -5.30 1.43 9.03
CA THR A 52 -4.23 2.10 9.78
C THR A 52 -4.12 3.58 9.39
N PHE A 53 -4.21 3.88 8.09
CA PHE A 53 -4.22 5.26 7.60
C PHE A 53 -5.51 6.01 7.97
N GLY A 54 -6.67 5.35 7.96
CA GLY A 54 -7.95 5.94 8.35
C GLY A 54 -7.99 6.33 9.82
N GLU A 55 -7.55 5.42 10.70
CA GLU A 55 -7.45 5.68 12.15
C GLU A 55 -6.41 6.77 12.46
N SER A 56 -5.23 6.68 11.85
CA SER A 56 -4.17 7.68 12.03
C SER A 56 -4.55 9.05 11.45
N GLY A 57 -5.27 9.08 10.33
CA GLY A 57 -5.76 10.30 9.69
C GLY A 57 -6.82 11.01 10.53
N PHE A 58 -7.74 10.25 11.15
CA PHE A 58 -8.70 10.80 12.08
C PHE A 58 -8.02 11.39 13.33
N ALA A 59 -7.06 10.68 13.91
CA ALA A 59 -6.28 11.19 15.03
C ALA A 59 -5.52 12.48 14.67
N GLY A 60 -4.98 12.58 13.45
CA GLY A 60 -4.34 13.79 12.93
C GLY A 60 -5.30 14.98 12.81
N LEU A 61 -6.51 14.76 12.29
CA LEU A 61 -7.56 15.80 12.22
C LEU A 61 -7.98 16.29 13.61
N VAL A 62 -8.17 15.37 14.56
CA VAL A 62 -8.48 15.72 15.96
C VAL A 62 -7.37 16.54 16.58
N ALA A 63 -6.10 16.15 16.39
CA ALA A 63 -4.96 16.91 16.88
C ALA A 63 -4.92 18.34 16.29
N LEU A 64 -5.19 18.50 15.00
CA LEU A 64 -5.29 19.81 14.34
C LEU A 64 -6.40 20.68 14.94
N LEU A 65 -7.59 20.12 15.17
CA LEU A 65 -8.70 20.84 15.79
C LEU A 65 -8.37 21.31 17.21
N VAL A 66 -7.70 20.47 18.00
CA VAL A 66 -7.23 20.83 19.34
C VAL A 66 -6.24 21.99 19.28
N LEU A 67 -5.26 21.93 18.38
CA LEU A 67 -4.28 23.01 18.19
C LEU A 67 -4.94 24.33 17.78
N VAL A 68 -5.87 24.30 16.82
CA VAL A 68 -6.64 25.48 16.41
C VAL A 68 -7.48 26.02 17.57
N GLY A 69 -8.06 25.14 18.39
CA GLY A 69 -8.79 25.53 19.59
C GLY A 69 -7.92 26.22 20.64
N LEU A 70 -6.68 25.76 20.83
CA LEU A 70 -5.71 26.40 21.72
C LEU A 70 -5.23 27.75 21.20
N PHE A 71 -5.02 27.90 19.89
CA PHE A 71 -4.58 29.17 19.27
C PHE A 71 -5.68 30.25 19.16
N ARG A 72 -6.96 29.87 19.24
CA ARG A 72 -8.10 30.80 19.21
C ARG A 72 -8.50 31.34 20.59
N LYS A 73 -7.77 30.99 21.65
CA LYS A 73 -7.92 31.49 23.02
C LYS A 73 -6.78 32.43 23.36
#